data_AF-A0AA43F9S4-F1
#
_entry.id   AF-A0AA43F9S4-F1
#
_cell.length_a   1.000
_cell.length_b   1.000
_cell.length_c   1.000
_cell.angle_alpha   90.00
_cell.angle_beta   90.00
_cell.angle_gamma   90.00
#
_symmetry.space_group_name_H-M   'P 1'
#
loop_
_entity.id
_entity.type
_entity.pdbx_description
1 polymer ?
#
loop_
_entity_poly.entity_id
_entity_poly.type
_entity_poly.pdbx_seq_one_letter_code
_entity_poly.pdbx_strand_id
1 'polypeptide(L)'
;MASGEPGKGLYDHLYRRFFEQRDSHEGYLFQEAPGGSAKPQTVTFREKLRWWTWDRWERRRKILEERDRLQREILQIKKPRDTR
;
A
#
# COMPACT_ATOMS: atom_id res chain seq x y z
N MET A 1 22.02 -5.07 1.82
CA MET A 1 22.47 -4.13 0.78
C MET A 1 23.02 -4.96 -0.35
N ALA A 2 22.36 -4.99 -1.52
CA ALA A 2 22.89 -5.72 -2.66
C ALA A 2 24.16 -5.01 -3.14
N SER A 3 25.31 -5.65 -2.97
CA SER A 3 26.60 -5.20 -3.49
C SER A 3 26.58 -5.31 -5.02
N GLY A 4 26.30 -4.20 -5.70
CA GLY A 4 26.36 -4.13 -7.15
C GLY A 4 27.79 -4.33 -7.63
N GLU A 5 28.01 -5.29 -8.53
CA GLU A 5 29.28 -5.47 -9.21
C GLU A 5 29.65 -4.20 -10.02
N PRO A 6 30.94 -3.84 -10.10
CA PRO A 6 31.38 -2.70 -10.89
C PRO A 6 31.02 -2.90 -12.37
N GLY A 7 30.20 -2.00 -12.92
CA GLY A 7 29.76 -2.03 -14.32
C GLY A 7 28.31 -2.50 -14.54
N LYS A 8 27.60 -2.95 -13.49
CA LYS A 8 26.15 -3.22 -13.56
C LYS A 8 25.37 -2.06 -12.99
N GLY A 9 24.39 -1.58 -13.75
CA GLY A 9 23.46 -0.57 -13.30
C GLY A 9 22.76 -1.00 -12.01
N LEU A 10 22.42 -0.02 -11.16
CA LEU A 10 21.77 -0.24 -9.86
C LEU A 10 20.54 -1.17 -9.96
N TYR A 11 19.89 -1.23 -11.12
CA TYR A 11 18.67 -1.98 -11.36
C TYR A 11 18.84 -3.19 -12.31
N ASP A 12 20.04 -3.49 -12.80
CA ASP A 12 20.26 -4.54 -13.81
C ASP A 12 19.80 -5.92 -13.33
N HIS A 13 19.95 -6.20 -12.04
CA HIS A 13 19.51 -7.44 -11.43
C HIS A 13 17.98 -7.58 -11.38
N LEU A 14 17.25 -6.46 -11.32
CA LEU A 14 15.78 -6.45 -11.37
C LEU A 14 15.30 -6.73 -12.79
N TYR A 15 15.89 -6.06 -13.78
CA TYR A 15 15.55 -6.27 -15.18
C TYR A 15 15.89 -7.69 -15.64
N ARG A 16 17.06 -8.23 -15.24
CA ARG A 16 17.46 -9.60 -15.56
C ARG A 16 16.42 -10.63 -15.10
N ARG A 17 15.98 -10.53 -13.84
CA ARG A 17 14.96 -11.43 -13.27
C ARG A 17 13.62 -11.31 -14.00
N PHE A 18 13.24 -10.09 -14.38
CA PHE A 18 12.03 -9.86 -15.17
C PHE A 18 12.10 -10.55 -16.54
N PHE A 19 13.24 -10.43 -17.24
CA PHE A 19 13.41 -11.09 -18.54
C PHE A 19 13.48 -12.62 -18.44
N GLU A 20 14.09 -13.17 -17.40
CA GLU A 20 14.10 -14.61 -17.13
C GLU A 20 12.69 -15.18 -16.89
N GLN A 21 11.76 -14.37 -16.40
CA GLN A 21 10.40 -14.77 -16.05
C GLN A 21 9.33 -14.17 -16.98
N ARG A 22 9.75 -13.63 -18.13
CA ARG A 22 8.87 -12.92 -19.07
C ARG A 22 7.72 -13.80 -19.56
N ASP A 23 8.00 -15.07 -19.83
CA ASP A 23 7.01 -16.00 -20.40
C ASP A 23 6.11 -16.65 -19.33
N SER A 24 6.44 -16.47 -18.04
CA SER A 24 5.65 -17.00 -16.92
C SER A 24 4.72 -15.97 -16.26
N HIS A 25 4.86 -14.69 -16.61
CA HIS A 25 4.06 -13.62 -16.03
C HIS A 25 3.16 -13.01 -17.10
N GLU A 26 1.86 -13.21 -16.93
CA GLU A 26 0.87 -12.40 -17.64
C GLU A 26 1.00 -10.95 -17.14
N GLY A 27 1.16 -10.00 -18.07
CA GLY A 27 1.25 -8.59 -17.74
C GLY A 27 -0.01 -8.10 -17.03
N TYR A 28 0.08 -6.93 -16.39
CA TYR A 28 -1.09 -6.31 -15.77
C TYR A 28 -2.15 -5.99 -16.85
N LEU A 29 -3.23 -6.76 -16.88
CA LEU A 29 -4.38 -6.51 -17.74
C LEU A 29 -5.09 -5.25 -17.26
N PHE A 30 -4.79 -4.11 -17.88
CA PHE A 30 -5.42 -2.82 -17.57
C PHE A 30 -6.96 -2.85 -17.70
N GLN A 31 -7.49 -3.81 -18.46
CA GLN A 31 -8.94 -4.02 -18.63
C GLN A 31 -9.57 -4.85 -17.49
N GLU A 32 -8.78 -5.58 -16.70
CA GLU A 32 -9.21 -6.36 -15.53
C GLU A 32 -8.81 -5.66 -14.21
N ALA A 33 -8.62 -4.33 -14.23
CA ALA A 33 -8.57 -3.60 -12.99
C ALA A 33 -9.88 -3.88 -12.23
N PRO A 34 -9.85 -4.35 -10.96
CA PRO A 34 -11.06 -4.63 -10.21
C PRO A 34 -11.92 -3.36 -10.21
N GLY A 35 -13.00 -3.40 -11.01
CA GLY A 35 -13.85 -2.26 -11.30
C GLY A 35 -14.64 -1.89 -10.06
N GLY A 36 -14.02 -1.11 -9.20
CA GLY A 36 -14.61 -0.71 -7.93
C GLY A 36 -13.90 0.50 -7.38
N SER A 37 -14.40 1.69 -7.70
CA SER A 37 -14.05 2.89 -6.94
C SER A 37 -14.78 2.83 -5.59
N ALA A 38 -14.28 1.99 -4.68
CA ALA A 38 -14.73 2.03 -3.30
C ALA A 38 -14.35 3.40 -2.72
N LYS A 39 -15.32 4.11 -2.14
CA LYS A 39 -15.02 5.38 -1.46
C LYS A 39 -14.02 5.10 -0.35
N PRO A 40 -12.91 5.85 -0.26
CA PRO A 40 -11.97 5.67 0.82
C PRO A 40 -12.66 5.93 2.16
N GLN A 41 -12.39 5.08 3.14
CA GLN A 41 -12.91 5.28 4.49
C GLN A 41 -12.37 6.62 5.01
N THR A 42 -13.29 7.55 5.32
CA THR A 42 -12.93 8.88 5.81
C THR A 42 -13.16 8.92 7.31
N VAL A 43 -12.16 9.37 8.06
CA VAL A 43 -12.29 9.54 9.52
C VAL A 43 -13.29 10.66 9.80
N THR A 44 -14.42 10.33 10.41
CA THR A 44 -15.41 11.32 10.83
C THR A 44 -14.98 12.00 12.13
N PHE A 45 -14.92 13.33 12.11
CA PHE A 45 -14.74 14.17 13.29
C PHE A 45 -16.09 14.68 13.77
N ARG A 46 -16.24 14.91 15.08
CA ARG A 46 -17.48 15.51 15.64
C ARG A 46 -17.75 16.91 15.08
N GLU A 47 -16.69 17.64 14.77
CA GLU A 47 -16.74 18.99 14.24
C GLU A 47 -16.15 19.04 12.83
N LYS A 48 -16.64 19.96 11.99
CA LYS A 48 -16.04 20.22 10.67
C LYS A 48 -14.61 20.72 10.84
N LEU A 49 -13.70 20.17 10.03
CA LEU A 49 -12.29 20.57 9.96
C LEU A 49 -12.18 22.06 9.61
N ARG A 50 -11.73 22.87 10.56
CA ARG A 50 -11.26 24.24 10.31
C ARG A 50 -9.74 24.21 10.16
N TRP A 51 -9.21 25.07 9.29
CA TRP A 51 -7.77 25.12 9.00
C TRP A 51 -6.94 25.66 10.18
N TRP A 52 -7.57 26.41 11.09
CA TRP A 52 -7.01 26.85 12.36
C TRP A 52 -7.82 26.21 13.50
N THR A 53 -7.28 25.21 14.18
CA THR A 53 -7.82 24.78 15.48
C THR A 53 -6.68 24.36 16.39
N TRP A 54 -6.84 24.64 17.69
CA TRP A 54 -5.84 24.33 18.71
C TRP A 54 -5.73 22.83 19.02
N ASP A 55 -6.77 22.05 18.71
CA ASP A 55 -6.85 20.59 18.86
C ASP A 55 -6.28 19.81 17.65
N ARG A 56 -5.54 20.49 16.75
CA ARG A 56 -4.95 19.87 15.54
C ARG A 56 -4.10 18.65 15.84
N TRP A 57 -3.34 18.68 16.95
CA TRP A 57 -2.47 17.57 17.35
C TRP A 57 -3.27 16.33 17.77
N GLU A 58 -4.37 16.52 18.50
CA GLU A 58 -5.26 15.45 18.95
C GLU A 58 -5.97 14.81 17.75
N ARG A 59 -6.44 15.64 16.81
CA ARG A 59 -7.02 15.15 15.54
C ARG A 59 -6.02 14.36 14.71
N ARG A 60 -4.76 14.80 14.64
CA ARG A 60 -3.69 14.08 13.92
C ARG A 60 -3.44 12.71 14.53
N ARG A 61 -3.46 12.61 15.87
CA ARG A 61 -3.33 11.32 16.57
C ARG A 61 -4.48 10.38 16.17
N LYS A 62 -5.73 10.85 16.18
CA LYS A 62 -6.89 10.05 15.75
C LYS A 62 -6.78 9.53 14.31
N ILE A 63 -6.29 10.36 13.38
CA ILE A 63 -6.06 9.94 11.98
C ILE A 63 -5.03 8.81 11.90
N LEU A 64 -3.93 8.93 12.65
CA LEU A 64 -2.87 7.92 12.68
C LEU A 64 -3.38 6.61 13.28
N GLU A 65 -4.16 6.66 14.36
CA GLU A 65 -4.76 5.49 14.98
C GLU A 65 -5.70 4.75 14.02
N GLU A 66 -6.59 5.45 13.31
CA GLU A 66 -7.48 4.85 12.31
C GLU A 66 -6.69 4.28 11.12
N ARG A 67 -5.66 4.98 10.65
CA ARG A 67 -4.76 4.45 9.61
C ARG A 67 -4.14 3.13 10.04
N ASP A 68 -3.59 3.08 11.25
CA ASP A 68 -2.89 1.89 11.77
C ASP A 68 -3.87 0.73 12.03
N ARG A 69 -5.13 1.03 12.35
CA ARG A 69 -6.21 0.03 12.41
C ARG A 69 -6.51 -0.56 11.04
N LEU A 70 -6.77 0.28 10.03
CA LEU A 70 -7.08 -0.16 8.67
C LEU A 70 -5.92 -0.96 8.06
N GLN A 71 -4.68 -0.55 8.30
CA GLN A 71 -3.50 -1.30 7.86
C GLN A 71 -3.46 -2.70 8.48
N ARG A 72 -3.77 -2.82 9.77
CA ARG A 72 -3.85 -4.13 10.44
C ARG A 72 -4.96 -5.00 9.86
N GLU A 73 -6.14 -4.45 9.60
CA GLU A 73 -7.25 -5.17 8.96
C GLU A 73 -6.85 -5.69 7.57
N ILE A 74 -6.19 -4.88 6.75
CA ILE A 74 -5.68 -5.30 5.43
C ILE A 74 -4.67 -6.45 5.56
N LEU A 75 -3.75 -6.35 6.52
CA LEU A 75 -2.77 -7.41 6.77
C LEU A 75 -3.42 -8.71 7.26
N GLN A 76 -4.51 -8.61 8.03
CA GLN A 76 -5.29 -9.77 8.47
C GLN A 76 -6.06 -10.41 7.32
N ILE A 77 -6.66 -9.63 6.42
CA ILE A 77 -7.33 -10.16 5.21
C ILE A 77 -6.34 -10.92 4.31
N LYS A 78 -5.10 -10.44 4.20
CA LYS A 78 -4.05 -11.08 3.41
C LYS A 78 -3.47 -12.35 4.04
N LYS A 79 -3.66 -12.60 5.33
CA LYS A 79 -3.34 -13.91 5.92
C LYS A 79 -4.50 -14.84 5.56
N PRO A 80 -4.31 -15.84 4.69
CA PRO A 80 -5.32 -16.87 4.54
C PRO A 80 -5.59 -17.44 5.92
N ARG A 81 -6.87 -17.68 6.23
CA ARG A 81 -7.24 -18.54 7.37
C ARG A 81 -6.42 -19.81 7.21
N ASP A 82 -5.42 -19.98 8.07
CA ASP A 82 -4.71 -21.24 8.20
C ASP A 82 -5.73 -22.17 8.87
N THR A 83 -6.59 -22.75 8.04
CA THR A 83 -7.56 -23.77 8.44
C THR A 83 -6.74 -25.01 8.76
N ARG A 84 -6.36 -25.13 10.03
CA ARG A 84 -6.02 -26.41 10.67
C ARG A 84 -7.16 -26.79 11.60
#